data_AF-A0A2V8FUD2-F1
#
_entry.id   AF-A0A2V8FUD2-F1
#
_cell.length_a   1.000
_cell.length_b   1.000
_cell.length_c   1.000
_cell.angle_alpha   90.00
_cell.angle_beta   90.00
_cell.angle_gamma   90.00
#
_symmetry.space_group_name_H-M   'P 1'
#
loop_
_entity.id
_entity.type
_entity.pdbx_description
1 polymer ?
#
loop_
_entity_poly.entity_id
_entity_poly.type
_entity_poly.pdbx_seq_one_letter_code
_entity_poly.pdbx_strand_id
1 'polypeptide(L)'
;MICQGDEIVRLMSHNHFPDRPTRPDIVRFVSVLSHRPRSVPSMPMSFPSSGAWLLKILARENRFVFGVYRRHMKVIRYLGTFDRLFGVPVTTRNWNTMTAIARVLGERRKEVGQEERG
;
A
#
# COMPACT_ATOMS: atom_id res chain seq x y z
N MET A 1 3.31 9.87 -11.99
CA MET A 1 3.27 9.87 -10.51
C MET A 1 4.67 9.54 -10.02
N ILE A 2 5.32 10.45 -9.29
CA ILE A 2 6.62 10.19 -8.66
C ILE A 2 6.37 10.19 -7.15
N CYS A 3 6.56 9.05 -6.49
CA CYS A 3 6.56 8.92 -5.04
C CYS A 3 8.00 9.09 -4.57
N GLN A 4 8.24 9.99 -3.61
CA GLN A 4 9.59 10.24 -3.13
C GLN A 4 10.04 9.11 -2.19
N GLY A 5 11.35 8.86 -2.12
CA GLY A 5 11.90 7.77 -1.31
C GLY A 5 11.73 7.99 0.19
N ASP A 6 11.77 9.23 0.65
CA ASP A 6 11.53 9.64 2.04
C ASP A 6 10.10 9.34 2.48
N GLU A 7 9.11 9.54 1.60
CA GLU A 7 7.72 9.17 1.85
C GLU A 7 7.58 7.67 2.06
N ILE A 8 8.31 6.85 1.29
CA ILE A 8 8.31 5.38 1.43
C ILE A 8 8.98 4.97 2.75
N VAL A 9 10.11 5.59 3.11
CA VAL A 9 10.80 5.29 4.38
C VAL A 9 9.91 5.66 5.57
N ARG A 10 9.24 6.81 5.54
CA ARG A 10 8.31 7.25 6.59
C ARG A 10 7.05 6.37 6.65
N LEU A 11 6.56 5.93 5.49
CA LEU A 11 5.45 4.97 5.43
C LEU A 11 5.78 3.69 6.21
N MET A 12 7.01 3.20 6.04
CA MET A 12 7.47 1.94 6.65
C MET A 12 7.84 2.05 8.11
N SER A 13 7.92 3.25 8.68
CA SER A 13 8.17 3.41 10.12
C SER A 13 6.97 3.06 10.99
N HIS A 14 5.79 2.84 10.39
CA HIS A 14 4.56 2.46 11.08
C HIS A 14 4.14 1.04 10.72
N ASN A 15 3.62 0.30 11.70
CA ASN A 15 3.11 -1.05 11.47
C ASN A 15 1.69 -1.01 10.87
N HIS A 16 1.60 -1.05 9.54
CA HIS A 16 0.32 -1.04 8.79
C HIS A 16 -0.37 -2.40 8.72
N PHE A 17 0.35 -3.46 9.04
CA PHE A 17 -0.16 -4.83 9.03
C PHE A 17 0.35 -5.55 10.27
N PRO A 18 -0.42 -5.57 11.38
CA PRO A 18 0.00 -6.19 12.62
C PRO A 18 0.48 -7.63 12.37
N ASP A 19 1.45 -8.10 13.18
CA ASP A 19 2.24 -9.33 13.01
C ASP A 19 1.44 -10.63 13.16
N ARG A 20 0.32 -10.72 12.46
CA ARG A 20 -0.47 -11.92 12.30
C ARG A 20 0.13 -12.77 11.20
N PRO A 21 0.23 -14.10 11.40
CA PRO A 21 0.59 -15.02 10.34
C PRO A 21 -0.33 -14.79 9.15
N THR A 22 0.26 -14.36 8.04
CA THR A 22 -0.50 -14.13 6.82
C THR A 22 -0.71 -15.50 6.19
N ARG A 23 -1.95 -15.95 6.07
CA ARG A 23 -2.24 -17.21 5.38
C ARG A 23 -1.66 -17.16 3.96
N PRO A 24 -1.17 -18.28 3.38
CA PRO A 24 -0.49 -18.27 2.07
C PRO A 24 -1.35 -17.72 0.93
N ASP A 25 -2.68 -17.81 1.05
CA ASP A 25 -3.65 -17.30 0.09
C ASP A 25 -3.85 -15.77 0.19
N ILE A 26 -3.36 -15.12 1.25
CA ILE A 26 -3.51 -13.69 1.50
C ILE A 26 -2.27 -12.92 1.08
N VAL A 27 -2.47 -11.90 0.26
CA VAL A 27 -1.44 -10.97 -0.19
C VAL A 27 -1.73 -9.59 0.39
N ARG A 28 -0.72 -8.99 1.01
CA ARG A 28 -0.74 -7.58 1.45
C ARG A 28 -0.35 -6.69 0.29
N PHE A 29 -1.02 -5.55 0.16
CA PHE A 29 -0.72 -4.57 -0.87
C PHE A 29 -0.72 -3.15 -0.32
N VAL A 30 -0.01 -2.29 -1.03
CA VAL A 30 -0.14 -0.84 -0.93
C VAL A 30 -0.52 -0.28 -2.28
N SER A 31 -1.47 0.64 -2.29
CA SER A 31 -1.88 1.40 -3.45
C SER A 31 -1.47 2.86 -3.25
N VAL A 32 -0.72 3.40 -4.21
CA VAL A 32 -0.27 4.79 -4.21
C VAL A 32 -1.21 5.59 -5.10
N LEU A 33 -1.87 6.58 -4.52
CA LEU A 33 -2.74 7.54 -5.20
C LEU A 33 -1.88 8.65 -5.83
N SER A 34 -2.21 9.09 -7.04
CA SER A 34 -1.45 10.16 -7.71
C SER A 34 -1.42 11.47 -6.92
N HIS A 35 -2.53 11.77 -6.24
CA HIS A 35 -2.70 12.92 -5.35
C HIS A 35 -3.64 12.53 -4.21
N ARG A 36 -3.75 13.38 -3.19
CA ARG A 36 -4.70 13.17 -2.09
C ARG A 36 -6.14 13.21 -2.64
N PRO A 37 -6.95 12.16 -2.44
CA PRO A 37 -8.34 12.14 -2.90
C PRO A 37 -9.19 13.17 -2.16
N ARG A 38 -10.09 13.84 -2.88
CA ARG A 38 -10.99 14.90 -2.34
C ARG A 38 -12.05 14.35 -1.39
N SER A 39 -12.56 13.16 -1.67
CA SER A 39 -13.46 12.40 -0.82
C SER A 39 -12.97 10.97 -0.76
N VAL A 40 -13.10 10.33 0.39
CA VAL A 40 -12.76 8.92 0.54
C VAL A 40 -13.94 8.13 1.08
N PRO A 41 -14.12 6.88 0.63
CA PRO A 41 -15.01 5.95 1.28
C PRO A 41 -14.64 5.76 2.76
N SER A 42 -15.63 5.39 3.58
CA SER A 42 -15.38 4.95 4.95
C SER A 42 -14.51 3.70 4.95
N MET A 43 -13.49 3.66 5.80
CA MET A 43 -12.61 2.49 5.98
C MET A 43 -12.89 1.83 7.33
N PRO A 44 -12.77 0.49 7.46
CA PRO A 44 -12.34 -0.47 6.44
C PRO A 44 -13.47 -0.86 5.46
N MET A 45 -13.09 -1.42 4.30
CA MET A 45 -13.99 -1.89 3.24
C MET A 45 -13.70 -3.33 2.84
N SER A 46 -14.72 -4.07 2.39
CA SER A 46 -14.59 -5.43 1.84
C SER A 46 -15.26 -5.54 0.47
N PHE A 47 -14.66 -6.35 -0.40
CA PHE A 47 -15.13 -6.59 -1.77
C PHE A 47 -15.19 -8.10 -2.04
N PRO A 48 -16.34 -8.65 -2.50
CA PRO A 48 -17.65 -8.00 -2.47
C PRO A 48 -18.07 -7.57 -1.06
N SER A 49 -19.02 -6.62 -0.95
CA SER A 49 -19.52 -6.10 0.32
C SER A 49 -20.33 -7.12 1.13
N SER A 50 -20.85 -8.15 0.45
CA SER A 50 -21.52 -9.30 1.06
C SER A 50 -20.89 -10.61 0.60
N GLY A 51 -20.96 -11.64 1.47
CA GLY A 51 -20.40 -12.96 1.20
C GLY A 51 -18.90 -13.08 1.47
N ALA A 52 -18.26 -14.04 0.80
CA ALA A 52 -16.83 -14.28 0.96
C ALA A 52 -16.02 -13.17 0.31
N TRP A 53 -15.37 -12.35 1.13
CA TRP A 53 -14.49 -11.29 0.65
C TRP A 53 -13.29 -11.85 -0.15
N LEU A 54 -12.89 -11.10 -1.16
CA LEU A 54 -11.72 -11.33 -2.01
C LEU A 54 -10.69 -10.21 -1.86
N LEU A 55 -11.11 -8.99 -1.55
CA LEU A 55 -10.23 -7.86 -1.28
C LEU A 55 -10.76 -7.06 -0.09
N LYS A 56 -9.86 -6.56 0.75
CA LYS A 56 -10.15 -5.62 1.82
C LYS A 56 -9.24 -4.40 1.72
N ILE A 57 -9.83 -3.22 1.91
CA ILE A 57 -9.08 -2.01 2.19
C ILE A 57 -9.17 -1.77 3.69
N LEU A 58 -8.03 -1.68 4.36
CA LEU A 58 -7.94 -1.62 5.81
C LEU A 58 -7.84 -0.18 6.31
N ALA A 59 -6.97 0.61 5.68
CA ALA A 59 -6.67 1.97 6.13
C ALA A 59 -6.12 2.81 4.97
N ARG A 60 -5.99 4.11 5.24
CA ARG A 60 -5.33 5.07 4.37
C ARG A 60 -4.45 5.99 5.21
N GLU A 61 -3.25 6.27 4.72
CA GLU A 61 -2.38 7.32 5.25
C GLU A 61 -1.96 8.24 4.10
N ASN A 62 -2.34 9.52 4.16
CA ASN A 62 -2.12 10.48 3.07
C ASN A 62 -2.57 9.95 1.68
N ARG A 63 -1.61 9.63 0.79
CA ARG A 63 -1.81 9.09 -0.57
C ARG A 63 -1.64 7.57 -0.64
N PHE A 64 -1.43 6.89 0.48
CA PHE A 64 -1.23 5.46 0.56
C PHE A 64 -2.49 4.77 1.07
N VAL A 65 -2.91 3.72 0.39
CA VAL A 65 -4.04 2.88 0.76
C VAL A 65 -3.50 1.48 1.02
N PHE A 66 -3.86 0.91 2.17
CA PHE A 66 -3.38 -0.40 2.60
C PHE A 66 -4.52 -1.41 2.55
N GLY A 67 -4.20 -2.61 2.12
CA GLY A 67 -5.18 -3.67 2.07
C GLY A 67 -4.61 -5.05 1.93
N VAL A 68 -5.51 -6.01 1.90
CA VAL A 68 -5.21 -7.41 1.65
C VAL A 68 -6.15 -7.97 0.58
N TYR A 69 -5.68 -8.94 -0.18
CA TYR A 69 -6.53 -9.69 -1.09
C TYR A 69 -6.22 -11.19 -1.05
N ARG A 70 -7.20 -12.01 -1.39
CA ARG A 70 -7.05 -13.44 -1.61
C ARG A 70 -6.58 -13.70 -3.03
N ARG A 71 -5.62 -14.59 -3.23
CA ARG A 71 -5.15 -14.97 -4.58
C ARG A 71 -6.30 -15.58 -5.39
N HIS A 72 -6.94 -14.75 -6.20
CA HIS A 72 -8.09 -15.14 -7.01
C HIS A 72 -8.21 -14.18 -8.20
N MET A 73 -8.50 -14.69 -9.40
CA MET A 73 -8.51 -13.89 -10.63
C MET A 73 -9.50 -12.72 -10.60
N LYS A 74 -10.65 -12.89 -9.92
CA LYS A 74 -11.64 -11.82 -9.68
C LYS A 74 -11.08 -10.60 -8.92
N VAL A 75 -9.95 -10.70 -8.22
CA VAL A 75 -9.32 -9.55 -7.55
C VAL A 75 -8.90 -8.48 -8.54
N ILE A 76 -8.43 -8.87 -9.73
CA ILE A 76 -8.00 -7.92 -10.77
C ILE A 76 -9.13 -6.96 -11.12
N ARG A 77 -10.37 -7.46 -11.18
CA ARG A 77 -11.57 -6.63 -11.41
C ARG A 77 -11.75 -5.57 -10.32
N TYR A 78 -11.63 -5.94 -9.04
CA TYR A 78 -11.78 -4.99 -7.94
C TYR A 78 -10.63 -3.98 -7.87
N LEU A 79 -9.39 -4.41 -8.12
CA LEU A 79 -8.26 -3.49 -8.22
C LEU A 79 -8.46 -2.50 -9.38
N GLY A 80 -9.02 -2.94 -10.50
CA GLY A 80 -9.34 -2.08 -11.64
C GLY A 80 -10.39 -1.00 -11.33
N THR A 81 -11.18 -1.11 -10.26
CA THR A 81 -12.13 -0.06 -9.85
C THR A 81 -11.51 0.98 -8.93
N PHE A 82 -10.25 0.85 -8.52
CA PHE A 82 -9.63 1.77 -7.54
C PHE A 82 -9.57 3.21 -8.06
N ASP A 83 -9.26 3.41 -9.34
CA ASP A 83 -9.22 4.74 -9.94
C ASP A 83 -10.57 5.47 -9.79
N ARG A 84 -11.67 4.76 -10.06
CA ARG A 84 -13.03 5.28 -9.90
C ARG A 84 -13.40 5.47 -8.43
N LEU A 85 -13.03 4.51 -7.58
CA LEU A 85 -13.33 4.52 -6.15
C LEU A 85 -12.68 5.71 -5.43
N PHE A 86 -11.45 6.07 -5.80
CA PHE A 86 -10.70 7.16 -5.19
C PHE A 86 -10.71 8.46 -6.02
N GLY A 87 -11.26 8.42 -7.23
CA GLY A 87 -11.38 9.57 -8.13
C GLY A 87 -10.03 10.07 -8.69
N VAL A 88 -8.96 9.30 -8.54
CA VAL A 88 -7.60 9.63 -8.99
C VAL A 88 -6.88 8.36 -9.44
N PRO A 89 -5.92 8.44 -10.38
CA PRO A 89 -5.11 7.27 -10.78
C PRO A 89 -4.39 6.62 -9.59
N VAL A 90 -4.42 5.29 -9.56
CA VAL A 90 -3.88 4.45 -8.49
C VAL A 90 -2.90 3.42 -9.03
N THR A 91 -1.75 3.29 -8.36
CA THR A 91 -0.78 2.23 -8.64
C THR A 91 -0.68 1.28 -7.46
N THR A 92 -1.07 0.02 -7.68
CA THR A 92 -1.00 -1.03 -6.65
C THR A 92 0.30 -1.83 -6.76
N ARG A 93 0.93 -2.10 -5.61
CA ARG A 93 2.13 -2.92 -5.49
C ARG A 93 2.01 -3.88 -4.30
N ASN A 94 2.68 -5.02 -4.41
CA ASN A 94 2.79 -5.97 -3.31
C ASN A 94 3.56 -5.31 -2.15
N TRP A 95 3.09 -5.52 -0.93
CA TRP A 95 3.74 -4.97 0.26
C TRP A 95 5.19 -5.44 0.39
N ASN A 96 5.49 -6.71 0.09
CA ASN A 96 6.84 -7.26 0.15
C ASN A 96 7.79 -6.53 -0.82
N THR A 97 7.29 -6.08 -1.97
CA THR A 97 8.08 -5.27 -2.89
C THR A 97 8.34 -3.89 -2.28
N MET A 98 7.35 -3.28 -1.65
CA MET A 98 7.51 -1.96 -1.03
C MET A 98 8.46 -2.00 0.17
N THR A 99 8.43 -3.06 0.98
CA THR A 99 9.38 -3.24 2.11
C THR A 99 10.81 -3.43 1.60
N ALA A 100 11.01 -4.20 0.52
CA ALA A 100 12.32 -4.36 -0.10
C ALA A 100 12.87 -3.01 -0.63
N ILE A 101 12.02 -2.21 -1.29
CA ILE A 101 12.39 -0.86 -1.76
C ILE A 101 12.78 0.03 -0.58
N ALA A 102 11.97 0.05 0.48
CA ALA A 102 12.23 0.87 1.65
C ALA A 102 13.54 0.51 2.37
N ARG A 103 13.90 -0.78 2.40
CA ARG A 103 15.18 -1.23 2.95
C ARG A 103 16.36 -0.63 2.18
N VAL A 104 16.35 -0.73 0.84
CA VAL A 104 17.42 -0.18 0.00
C VAL A 104 17.52 1.34 0.14
N LEU A 105 16.38 2.04 0.22
CA LEU A 105 16.34 3.49 0.42
C LEU A 105 16.87 3.89 1.82
N GLY A 106 16.55 3.10 2.85
CA GLY A 106 17.04 3.32 4.20
C GLY A 106 18.53 3.08 4.35
N GLU A 107 19.09 2.08 3.66
CA GLU A 107 20.53 1.80 3.62
C GLU A 107 21.30 2.96 2.95
N ARG A 108 20.88 3.40 1.75
CA ARG A 108 21.49 4.55 1.06
C ARG A 108 21.50 5.84 1.87
N ARG A 109 20.45 6.09 2.67
CA ARG A 109 20.39 7.28 3.53
C ARG A 109 21.45 7.25 4.63
N LYS A 110 21.81 6.07 5.14
CA LYS A 110 22.86 5.93 6.16
C LYS A 110 24.25 6.22 5.59
N GLU A 111 24.50 5.80 4.35
CA GLU A 111 25.75 6.03 3.64
C GLU A 111 26.00 7.53 3.37
N VAL A 112 25.01 8.24 2.79
CA VAL A 112 25.12 9.69 2.51
C VAL A 112 25.29 10.50 3.80
N GLY A 113 24.61 10.12 4.89
CA GLY A 113 24.75 10.81 6.18
C GLY A 113 26.07 10.54 6.93
N GLN A 114 26.87 9.55 6.49
CA GLN A 114 28.22 9.31 7.01
C GLN A 114 29.28 10.10 6.21
N GLU A 115 29.06 10.35 4.92
CA GLU A 115 29.99 11.10 4.07
C GLU A 115 29.96 12.61 4.34
N GLU A 116 28.84 13.18 4.79
CA GLU A 116 28.75 14.59 5.22
C GLU A 116 29.34 14.86 6.63
N ARG A 117 29.88 13.84 7.31
CA ARG A 117 30.52 13.97 8.63
C ARG A 117 32.02 13.61 8.62
N GLY A 118 32.61 13.48 7.43
CA GLY A 118 34.05 13.23 7.21
C GLY A 118 34.83 14.49 6.95
#